data_AF-A0A917B591-F1
#
_entry.id   AF-A0A917B591-F1
#
_cell.length_a   1.000
_cell.length_b   1.000
_cell.length_c   1.000
_cell.angle_alpha   90.00
_cell.angle_beta   90.00
_cell.angle_gamma   90.00
#
_symmetry.space_group_name_H-M   'P 1'
#
loop_
_entity.id
_entity.type
_entity.pdbx_description
1 polymer ?
#
loop_
_entity_poly.entity_id
_entity_poly.type
_entity_poly.pdbx_seq_one_letter_code
_entity_poly.pdbx_strand_id
1 'polypeptide(L)'
;MEKCNQCNEHEASIVLTTNSAKEYFCRSCYNHRMADELGIEYKEQINSFSVMDHSGEKRHFEVEEHLHPEGFYIEARESQQDGYLFAVDGELHEKIERLIAKLKNKVKRGVSQSFIQVSSFPNGEIVHRLKRDQLLGRIEYDEEHTGPKVIVDGRRYSWEELGRMLLTYEGFQIKIETTDPTGEIE
;
A
#
# COMPACT_ATOMS: atom_id res chain seq x y z
N MET A 1 -9.06 -17.94 12.36
CA MET A 1 -8.17 -18.29 11.22
C MET A 1 -7.48 -19.60 11.54
N GLU A 2 -7.19 -20.42 10.53
CA GLU A 2 -6.40 -21.65 10.69
C GLU A 2 -4.92 -21.31 10.93
N LYS A 3 -4.19 -22.23 11.58
CA LYS A 3 -2.73 -22.09 11.73
C LYS A 3 -2.00 -22.57 10.48
N CYS A 4 -0.80 -22.06 10.26
CA CYS A 4 0.08 -22.55 9.20
C CYS A 4 0.41 -24.04 9.41
N ASN A 5 0.19 -24.87 8.39
CA ASN A 5 0.48 -26.30 8.42
C ASN A 5 1.98 -26.63 8.54
N GLN A 6 2.86 -25.69 8.18
CA GLN A 6 4.31 -25.92 8.18
C GLN A 6 4.98 -25.52 9.50
N CYS A 7 4.75 -24.29 10.01
CA CYS A 7 5.36 -23.87 11.28
C CYS A 7 4.46 -24.09 12.50
N ASN A 8 3.13 -24.17 12.34
CA ASN A 8 2.13 -24.25 13.43
C ASN A 8 2.21 -23.11 14.49
N GLU A 9 2.95 -22.05 14.18
CA GLU A 9 3.17 -20.90 15.05
C GLU A 9 2.31 -19.71 14.60
N HIS A 10 2.37 -19.40 13.32
CA HIS A 10 1.72 -18.23 12.73
C HIS A 10 0.34 -18.57 12.16
N GLU A 11 -0.54 -17.57 12.14
CA GLU A 11 -1.82 -17.69 11.44
C GLU A 11 -1.59 -17.82 9.93
N ALA A 12 -2.40 -18.65 9.28
CA ALA A 12 -2.36 -18.82 7.85
C ALA A 12 -3.06 -17.67 7.14
N SER A 13 -2.38 -17.10 6.14
CA SER A 13 -2.90 -16.06 5.25
C SER A 13 -3.00 -16.53 3.79
N ILE A 14 -2.44 -17.70 3.47
CA ILE A 14 -2.40 -18.26 2.13
C ILE A 14 -3.03 -19.65 2.16
N VAL A 15 -3.95 -19.91 1.23
CA VAL A 15 -4.61 -21.21 1.07
C VAL A 15 -4.30 -21.76 -0.30
N LEU A 16 -3.57 -22.88 -0.36
CA LEU A 16 -3.34 -23.63 -1.58
C LEU A 16 -4.40 -24.71 -1.69
N THR A 17 -5.21 -24.65 -2.76
CA THR A 17 -6.22 -25.66 -3.04
C THR A 17 -5.75 -26.51 -4.21
N THR A 18 -5.49 -27.79 -3.95
CA THR A 18 -5.26 -28.80 -4.99
C THR A 18 -6.53 -29.64 -5.17
N ASN A 19 -6.58 -30.48 -6.20
CA ASN A 19 -7.73 -31.34 -6.48
C ASN A 19 -8.09 -32.31 -5.33
N SER A 20 -7.18 -32.52 -4.37
CA SER A 20 -7.33 -33.51 -3.31
C SER A 20 -7.16 -32.95 -1.88
N ALA A 21 -6.71 -31.70 -1.70
CA ALA A 21 -6.52 -31.12 -0.36
C ALA A 21 -6.46 -29.59 -0.37
N LYS A 22 -6.75 -29.00 0.80
CA LYS A 22 -6.43 -27.60 1.12
C LYS A 22 -5.25 -27.57 2.08
N GLU A 23 -4.25 -26.78 1.76
CA GLU A 23 -3.11 -26.50 2.63
C GLU A 23 -3.10 -25.02 3.00
N TYR A 24 -2.74 -24.73 4.25
CA TYR A 24 -2.77 -23.41 4.87
C TYR A 24 -1.36 -22.99 5.25
N PHE A 25 -0.89 -21.87 4.72
CA PHE A 25 0.46 -21.36 4.95
C PHE A 25 0.42 -19.94 5.52
N CYS A 26 1.32 -19.63 6.45
CA CYS A 26 1.71 -18.25 6.69
C CYS A 26 2.59 -17.77 5.53
N ARG A 27 2.72 -16.44 5.38
CA ARG A 27 3.47 -15.82 4.28
C ARG A 27 4.91 -16.32 4.20
N SER A 28 5.60 -16.33 5.33
CA SER A 28 7.00 -16.78 5.43
C SER A 28 7.19 -18.21 4.92
N CYS A 29 6.42 -19.17 5.45
CA CYS A 29 6.53 -20.57 5.02
C CYS A 29 6.16 -20.75 3.54
N TYR A 30 5.16 -20.01 3.06
CA TYR A 30 4.82 -20.03 1.64
C TYR A 30 5.97 -19.53 0.76
N ASN A 31 6.59 -18.39 1.10
CA ASN A 31 7.70 -17.85 0.31
C ASN A 31 8.90 -18.80 0.29
N HIS A 32 9.26 -19.43 1.43
CA HIS A 32 10.32 -20.44 1.46
C HIS A 32 10.00 -21.64 0.56
N ARG A 33 8.75 -22.15 0.61
CA ARG A 33 8.30 -23.22 -0.28
C ARG A 33 8.38 -22.82 -1.76
N MET A 34 7.94 -21.61 -2.11
CA MET A 34 8.03 -21.11 -3.48
C MET A 34 9.47 -20.94 -3.93
N ALA A 35 10.36 -20.48 -3.05
CA ALA A 35 11.78 -20.35 -3.34
C ALA A 35 12.43 -21.71 -3.66
N ASP A 36 12.10 -22.74 -2.87
CA ASP A 36 12.54 -24.11 -3.13
C ASP A 36 11.99 -24.65 -4.46
N GLU A 37 10.70 -24.45 -4.75
CA GLU A 37 10.06 -24.89 -6.00
C GLU A 37 10.62 -24.19 -7.24
N LEU A 38 11.01 -22.91 -7.12
CA LEU A 38 11.53 -22.09 -8.21
C LEU A 38 13.07 -22.13 -8.31
N GLY A 39 13.76 -22.75 -7.34
CA GLY A 39 15.22 -22.84 -7.30
C GLY A 39 15.91 -21.50 -7.02
N ILE A 40 15.29 -20.64 -6.19
CA ILE A 40 15.77 -19.28 -5.88
C ILE A 40 16.28 -19.24 -4.44
N GLU A 41 17.40 -18.55 -4.21
CA GLU A 41 17.84 -18.24 -2.86
C GLU A 41 16.97 -17.13 -2.27
N TYR A 42 16.15 -17.47 -1.27
CA TYR A 42 15.29 -16.53 -0.55
C TYR A 42 15.68 -16.41 0.91
N LYS A 43 15.71 -15.18 1.40
CA LYS A 43 15.87 -14.86 2.82
C LYS A 43 15.17 -13.54 3.11
N GLU A 44 14.26 -13.57 4.08
CA GLU A 44 13.59 -12.38 4.62
C GLU A 44 14.61 -11.32 5.05
N GLN A 45 14.39 -10.08 4.61
CA GLN A 45 15.35 -8.99 4.85
C GLN A 45 14.90 -8.06 5.97
N ILE A 46 13.66 -7.60 5.92
CA ILE A 46 13.10 -6.65 6.88
C ILE A 46 11.61 -6.90 7.06
N ASN A 47 11.11 -6.60 8.26
CA ASN A 47 9.68 -6.71 8.55
C ASN A 47 9.03 -5.34 8.70
N SER A 48 9.80 -4.29 9.02
CA SER A 48 9.29 -2.93 9.15
C SER A 48 10.39 -1.87 9.03
N PHE A 49 9.97 -0.62 8.79
CA PHE A 49 10.85 0.55 8.87
C PHE A 49 10.04 1.83 9.15
N SER A 50 10.74 2.94 9.40
CA SER A 50 10.11 4.26 9.57
C SER A 50 10.72 5.32 8.68
N VAL A 51 9.92 6.31 8.30
CA VAL A 51 10.34 7.49 7.52
C VAL A 51 9.69 8.75 8.09
N MET A 52 10.29 9.91 7.84
CA MET A 52 9.66 11.20 8.14
C MET A 52 8.82 11.64 6.95
N ASP A 53 7.62 12.15 7.19
CA ASP A 53 6.75 12.68 6.13
C ASP A 53 6.98 14.18 5.85
N HIS A 54 6.18 14.73 4.95
CA HIS A 54 6.20 16.14 4.54
C HIS A 54 5.98 17.14 5.70
N SER A 55 5.40 16.70 6.82
CA SER A 55 5.11 17.51 8.01
C SER A 55 6.17 17.33 9.11
N GLY A 56 7.12 16.40 8.92
CA GLY A 56 8.06 16.00 9.95
C GLY A 56 7.46 15.04 10.97
N GLU A 57 6.37 14.35 10.65
CA GLU A 57 5.85 13.25 11.46
C GLU A 57 6.54 11.94 11.08
N LYS A 58 6.83 11.10 12.09
CA LYS A 58 7.44 9.79 11.87
C LYS A 58 6.35 8.76 11.53
N ARG A 59 6.37 8.28 10.29
CA ARG A 59 5.49 7.24 9.75
C ARG A 59 6.13 5.87 9.89
N HIS A 60 5.34 4.88 10.30
CA HIS A 60 5.78 3.50 10.53
C HIS A 60 5.15 2.56 9.52
N PHE A 61 5.96 1.72 8.88
CA PHE A 61 5.53 0.81 7.83
C PHE A 61 5.90 -0.62 8.17
N GLU A 62 4.92 -1.52 8.10
CA GLU A 62 5.12 -2.96 8.04
C GLU A 62 5.37 -3.38 6.58
N VAL A 63 6.30 -4.30 6.39
CA VAL A 63 6.72 -4.80 5.08
C VAL A 63 6.24 -6.23 4.92
N GLU A 64 5.59 -6.49 3.79
CA GLU A 64 5.18 -7.83 3.42
C GLU A 64 5.81 -8.22 2.07
N GLU A 65 6.46 -9.38 2.05
CA GLU A 65 7.14 -9.94 0.89
C GLU A 65 6.31 -11.08 0.31
N HIS A 66 6.16 -11.11 -1.01
CA HIS A 66 5.42 -12.14 -1.73
C HIS A 66 6.26 -12.69 -2.86
N LEU A 67 6.55 -13.99 -2.80
CA LEU A 67 7.19 -14.70 -3.90
C LEU A 67 6.14 -15.51 -4.66
N HIS A 68 5.99 -15.19 -5.93
CA HIS A 68 5.08 -15.85 -6.87
C HIS A 68 5.87 -16.36 -8.09
N PRO A 69 5.31 -17.26 -8.92
CA PRO A 69 5.98 -17.76 -10.12
C PRO A 69 6.44 -16.65 -11.09
N GLU A 70 5.76 -15.51 -11.10
CA GLU A 70 6.09 -14.37 -11.96
C GLU A 70 7.21 -13.48 -11.38
N GLY A 71 7.51 -13.57 -10.09
CA GLY A 71 8.45 -12.67 -9.43
C GLY A 71 8.16 -12.39 -7.97
N PHE A 72 8.84 -11.37 -7.47
CA PHE A 72 8.59 -10.77 -6.17
C PHE A 72 7.56 -9.65 -6.29
N TYR A 73 6.69 -9.57 -5.29
CA TYR A 73 5.85 -8.40 -5.01
C TYR A 73 6.07 -8.03 -3.55
N ILE A 74 6.54 -6.81 -3.28
CA ILE A 74 6.85 -6.35 -1.92
C ILE A 74 6.05 -5.09 -1.64
N GLU A 75 5.28 -5.11 -0.55
CA GLU A 75 4.49 -3.97 -0.10
C GLU A 75 4.94 -3.43 1.25
N ALA A 76 4.78 -2.12 1.42
CA ALA A 76 4.92 -1.42 2.68
C ALA A 76 3.59 -0.75 3.03
N ARG A 77 2.97 -1.21 4.12
CA ARG A 77 1.70 -0.69 4.64
C ARG A 77 1.95 0.09 5.90
N GLU A 78 1.45 1.32 5.97
CA GLU A 78 1.52 2.10 7.20
C GLU A 78 0.74 1.39 8.32
N SER A 79 1.30 1.35 9.52
CA SER A 79 0.71 0.63 10.65
C SER A 79 -0.65 1.21 11.09
N GLN A 80 -0.95 2.45 10.71
CA GLN A 80 -2.24 3.09 10.95
C GLN A 80 -3.31 2.56 9.98
N GLN A 81 -4.53 2.36 10.49
CA GLN A 81 -5.68 2.05 9.65
C GLN A 81 -5.88 3.14 8.59
N ASP A 82 -6.12 2.71 7.35
CA ASP A 82 -6.32 3.59 6.21
C ASP A 82 -5.14 4.53 5.92
N GLY A 83 -3.92 4.10 6.27
CA GLY A 83 -2.68 4.82 6.00
C GLY A 83 -2.11 4.58 4.60
N TYR A 84 -0.87 5.05 4.40
CA TYR A 84 -0.14 4.85 3.16
C TYR A 84 0.05 3.37 2.81
N LEU A 85 0.09 3.08 1.50
CA LEU A 85 0.47 1.79 0.96
C LEU A 85 1.33 2.03 -0.27
N PHE A 86 2.47 1.35 -0.34
CA PHE A 86 3.38 1.40 -1.47
C PHE A 86 3.77 -0.03 -1.82
N ALA A 87 3.90 -0.33 -3.11
CA ALA A 87 4.39 -1.63 -3.55
C ALA A 87 5.41 -1.49 -4.68
N VAL A 88 6.23 -2.52 -4.84
CA VAL A 88 7.15 -2.70 -5.96
C VAL A 88 7.12 -4.16 -6.39
N ASP A 89 7.28 -4.39 -7.70
CA ASP A 89 7.51 -5.69 -8.30
C ASP A 89 9.01 -5.93 -8.55
N GLY A 90 9.36 -7.19 -8.70
CA GLY A 90 10.72 -7.62 -9.02
C GLY A 90 10.72 -8.97 -9.73
N GLU A 91 11.71 -9.18 -10.58
CA GLU A 91 11.89 -10.48 -11.24
C GLU A 91 12.43 -11.52 -10.26
N LEU A 92 12.21 -12.82 -10.55
CA LEU A 92 12.63 -13.96 -9.71
C LEU A 92 14.12 -13.95 -9.30
N HIS A 93 15.00 -13.45 -10.18
CA HIS A 93 16.44 -13.42 -9.95
C HIS A 93 16.94 -12.03 -9.50
N GLU A 94 16.03 -11.08 -9.29
CA GLU A 94 16.40 -9.79 -8.73
C GLU A 94 16.74 -9.94 -7.25
N LYS A 95 17.83 -9.31 -6.82
CA LYS A 95 18.25 -9.32 -5.41
C LYS A 95 17.21 -8.59 -4.57
N ILE A 96 16.66 -9.28 -3.56
CA ILE A 96 15.64 -8.74 -2.67
C ILE A 96 16.07 -7.45 -1.98
N GLU A 97 17.37 -7.27 -1.67
CA GLU A 97 17.90 -6.04 -1.07
C GLU A 97 17.72 -4.82 -2.01
N ARG A 98 17.77 -5.04 -3.33
CA ARG A 98 17.50 -3.99 -4.32
C ARG A 98 16.02 -3.62 -4.33
N LEU A 99 15.12 -4.60 -4.23
CA LEU A 99 13.68 -4.36 -4.16
C LEU A 99 13.30 -3.61 -2.88
N ILE A 100 13.88 -3.99 -1.74
CA ILE A 100 13.70 -3.26 -0.48
C ILE A 100 14.21 -1.82 -0.59
N ALA A 101 15.35 -1.59 -1.24
CA ALA A 101 15.86 -0.23 -1.47
C ALA A 101 14.93 0.59 -2.39
N LYS A 102 14.41 -0.02 -3.47
CA LYS A 102 13.40 0.60 -4.36
C LYS A 102 12.15 0.98 -3.57
N LEU A 103 11.59 0.05 -2.79
CA LEU A 103 10.41 0.26 -1.95
C LEU A 103 10.62 1.42 -0.96
N LYS A 104 11.73 1.41 -0.21
CA LYS A 104 12.07 2.49 0.73
C LYS A 104 12.17 3.85 0.03
N ASN A 105 12.74 3.90 -1.17
CA ASN A 105 12.82 5.14 -1.95
C ASN A 105 11.44 5.60 -2.44
N LYS A 106 10.59 4.67 -2.90
CA LYS A 106 9.20 4.95 -3.28
C LYS A 106 8.39 5.50 -2.11
N VAL A 107 8.49 4.87 -0.94
CA VAL A 107 7.85 5.33 0.29
C VAL A 107 8.32 6.73 0.67
N LYS A 108 9.64 6.96 0.74
CA LYS A 108 10.20 8.29 1.06
C LYS A 108 9.69 9.38 0.11
N ARG A 109 9.67 9.11 -1.20
CA ARG A 109 9.14 10.05 -2.20
C ARG A 109 7.66 10.33 -1.93
N GLY A 110 6.85 9.28 -1.77
CA GLY A 110 5.41 9.40 -1.56
C GLY A 110 5.03 10.19 -0.31
N VAL A 111 5.61 9.86 0.85
CA VAL A 111 5.28 10.54 2.11
C VAL A 111 5.85 11.96 2.22
N SER A 112 6.87 12.30 1.42
CA SER A 112 7.45 13.64 1.39
C SER A 112 6.57 14.67 0.66
N GLN A 113 5.55 14.20 -0.04
CA GLN A 113 4.59 15.02 -0.75
C GLN A 113 3.27 15.08 0.01
N SER A 114 2.48 16.11 -0.28
CA SER A 114 1.12 16.22 0.21
C SER A 114 0.25 16.80 -0.89
N PHE A 115 -0.92 16.21 -1.06
CA PHE A 115 -1.91 16.54 -2.07
C PHE A 115 -3.12 17.28 -1.47
N ILE A 116 -3.30 17.26 -0.14
CA ILE A 116 -4.36 18.00 0.53
C ILE A 116 -3.78 19.18 1.32
N GLN A 117 -4.37 20.36 1.13
CA GLN A 117 -4.21 21.50 2.01
C GLN A 117 -5.39 21.57 2.98
N VAL A 118 -5.07 21.63 4.27
CA VAL A 118 -6.05 21.84 5.33
C VAL A 118 -5.93 23.27 5.82
N SER A 119 -7.05 23.98 5.88
CA SER A 119 -7.12 25.35 6.40
C SER A 119 -8.34 25.50 7.31
N SER A 120 -8.25 26.39 8.29
CA SER A 120 -9.36 26.72 9.18
C SER A 120 -9.84 28.13 8.92
N PHE A 121 -11.14 28.31 8.73
CA PHE A 121 -11.74 29.64 8.73
C PHE A 121 -11.84 30.22 10.15
N PRO A 122 -11.99 31.55 10.30
CA PRO A 122 -12.14 32.19 11.62
C PRO A 122 -13.33 31.69 12.45
N ASN A 123 -14.35 31.11 11.80
CA ASN A 123 -15.51 30.47 12.44
C ASN A 123 -15.21 29.05 12.97
N GLY A 124 -13.98 28.54 12.78
CA GLY A 124 -13.56 27.19 13.18
C GLY A 124 -13.84 26.10 12.15
N GLU A 125 -14.44 26.43 11.01
CA GLU A 125 -14.72 25.46 9.95
C GLU A 125 -13.43 25.02 9.26
N ILE A 126 -13.22 23.71 9.13
CA ILE A 126 -12.05 23.12 8.47
C ILE A 126 -12.38 22.88 7.00
N VAL A 127 -11.54 23.38 6.11
CA VAL A 127 -11.65 23.18 4.67
C VAL A 127 -10.45 22.43 4.13
N HIS A 128 -10.75 21.42 3.33
CA HIS A 128 -9.80 20.63 2.56
C HIS A 128 -9.80 21.11 1.11
N ARG A 129 -8.61 21.30 0.53
CA ARG A 129 -8.43 21.66 -0.89
C ARG A 129 -7.32 20.81 -1.50
N LEU A 130 -7.44 20.55 -2.80
CA LEU A 130 -6.36 19.89 -3.54
C LEU A 130 -5.19 20.87 -3.71
N LYS A 131 -3.97 20.37 -3.51
CA LYS A 131 -2.74 21.09 -3.83
C LYS A 131 -2.41 20.84 -5.30
N ARG A 132 -1.97 21.90 -5.98
CA ARG A 132 -1.54 21.86 -7.40
C ARG A 132 -2.61 21.28 -8.33
N ASP A 133 -3.88 21.38 -7.94
CA ASP A 133 -5.02 20.89 -8.73
C ASP A 133 -4.93 19.38 -9.07
N GLN A 134 -4.24 18.63 -8.22
CA GLN A 134 -4.00 17.19 -8.38
C GLN A 134 -4.51 16.42 -7.17
N LEU A 135 -5.17 15.31 -7.45
CA LEU A 135 -5.54 14.30 -6.46
C LEU A 135 -4.68 13.07 -6.73
N LEU A 136 -3.81 12.72 -5.78
CA LEU A 136 -3.09 11.46 -5.81
C LEU A 136 -3.40 10.66 -4.55
N GLY A 137 -3.92 9.45 -4.74
CA GLY A 137 -4.28 8.60 -3.63
C GLY A 137 -4.57 7.18 -4.07
N ARG A 138 -5.00 6.36 -3.10
CA ARG A 138 -5.37 4.96 -3.31
C ARG A 138 -6.86 4.80 -3.12
N ILE A 139 -7.54 4.26 -4.14
CA ILE A 139 -8.94 3.88 -4.04
C ILE A 139 -9.01 2.54 -3.29
N GLU A 140 -9.88 2.47 -2.29
CA GLU A 140 -10.12 1.29 -1.47
C GLU A 140 -11.63 1.03 -1.37
N TYR A 141 -11.98 -0.22 -1.12
CA TYR A 141 -13.37 -0.59 -0.85
C TYR A 141 -13.84 0.02 0.49
N ASP A 142 -15.09 0.49 0.52
CA ASP A 142 -15.75 1.02 1.71
C ASP A 142 -17.01 0.18 1.99
N GLU A 143 -17.05 -0.47 3.15
CA GLU A 143 -18.22 -1.24 3.59
C GLU A 143 -19.37 -0.36 4.09
N GLU A 144 -19.07 0.86 4.51
CA GLU A 144 -20.02 1.74 5.22
C GLU A 144 -20.82 2.64 4.27
N HIS A 145 -20.31 2.91 3.06
CA HIS A 145 -20.86 3.92 2.14
C HIS A 145 -21.06 3.37 0.72
N THR A 146 -21.90 4.05 -0.07
CA THR A 146 -22.25 3.66 -1.45
C THR A 146 -21.20 4.04 -2.51
N GLY A 147 -19.97 4.31 -2.11
CA GLY A 147 -18.86 4.70 -3.00
C GLY A 147 -17.52 4.26 -2.42
N PRO A 148 -16.41 4.37 -3.17
CA PRO A 148 -15.11 4.03 -2.64
C PRO A 148 -14.68 5.02 -1.56
N LYS A 149 -13.85 4.56 -0.63
CA LYS A 149 -13.00 5.45 0.15
C LYS A 149 -11.71 5.69 -0.61
N VAL A 150 -11.14 6.87 -0.45
CA VAL A 150 -9.87 7.23 -1.08
C VAL A 150 -8.88 7.64 0.00
N ILE A 151 -7.71 7.00 -0.02
CA ILE A 151 -6.63 7.31 0.90
C ILE A 151 -5.69 8.30 0.25
N VAL A 152 -5.60 9.50 0.80
CA VAL A 152 -4.75 10.59 0.33
C VAL A 152 -3.91 11.08 1.50
N ASP A 153 -2.62 11.26 1.28
CA ASP A 153 -1.67 11.69 2.33
C ASP A 153 -1.75 10.84 3.61
N GLY A 154 -2.00 9.52 3.48
CA GLY A 154 -2.13 8.60 4.61
C GLY A 154 -3.43 8.78 5.42
N ARG A 155 -4.44 9.44 4.84
CA ARG A 155 -5.73 9.68 5.49
C ARG A 155 -6.89 9.25 4.59
N ARG A 156 -7.90 8.63 5.21
CA ARG A 156 -9.16 8.31 4.54
C ARG A 156 -9.98 9.56 4.21
N TYR A 157 -10.57 9.56 3.03
CA TYR A 157 -11.59 10.49 2.58
C TYR A 157 -12.75 9.72 1.95
N SER A 158 -13.98 10.12 2.26
CA SER A 158 -15.15 9.62 1.54
C SER A 158 -15.21 10.22 0.13
N TRP A 159 -15.97 9.58 -0.75
CA TRP A 159 -16.19 10.10 -2.09
C TRP A 159 -16.89 11.48 -2.06
N GLU A 160 -17.79 11.70 -1.12
CA GLU A 160 -18.48 12.98 -0.90
C GLU A 160 -17.51 14.06 -0.41
N GLU A 161 -16.56 13.73 0.46
CA GLU A 161 -15.53 14.67 0.91
C GLU A 161 -14.66 15.13 -0.25
N LEU A 162 -14.23 14.21 -1.13
CA LEU A 162 -13.52 14.56 -2.36
C LEU A 162 -14.38 15.42 -3.28
N GLY A 163 -15.65 15.07 -3.46
CA GLY A 163 -16.60 15.85 -4.25
C GLY A 163 -16.72 17.30 -3.76
N ARG A 164 -16.69 17.52 -2.44
CA ARG A 164 -16.67 18.88 -1.86
C ARG A 164 -15.39 19.65 -2.22
N MET A 165 -14.23 18.98 -2.25
CA MET A 165 -12.98 19.63 -2.68
C MET A 165 -13.06 20.06 -4.15
N LEU A 166 -13.73 19.26 -4.99
CA LEU A 166 -13.92 19.53 -6.41
C LEU A 166 -14.87 20.70 -6.72
N LEU A 167 -15.73 21.13 -5.78
CA LEU A 167 -16.63 22.27 -5.98
C LEU A 167 -15.88 23.59 -6.30
N THR A 168 -14.60 23.67 -5.95
CA THR A 168 -13.76 24.83 -6.25
C THR A 168 -13.30 24.92 -7.72
N TYR A 169 -13.56 23.89 -8.52
CA TYR A 169 -13.08 23.73 -9.90
C TYR A 169 -14.17 23.94 -10.96
N GLU A 170 -15.12 24.85 -10.70
CA GLU A 170 -16.19 25.16 -11.67
C GLU A 170 -15.61 25.60 -13.04
N GLY A 171 -16.02 24.92 -14.11
CA GLY A 171 -15.56 25.18 -15.48
C GLY A 171 -14.24 24.50 -15.89
N PHE A 172 -13.61 23.73 -14.99
CA PHE A 172 -12.40 22.98 -15.30
C PHE A 172 -12.73 21.63 -15.98
N GLN A 173 -11.76 21.09 -16.71
CA GLN A 173 -11.82 19.73 -17.26
C GLN A 173 -11.23 18.73 -16.27
N ILE A 174 -11.78 17.51 -16.22
CA ILE A 174 -11.31 16.43 -15.36
C ILE A 174 -10.79 15.24 -16.18
N LYS A 175 -9.66 14.68 -15.75
CA LYS A 175 -9.10 13.41 -16.23
C LYS A 175 -8.81 12.54 -15.01
N ILE A 176 -9.21 11.27 -15.04
CA ILE A 176 -8.95 10.29 -13.99
C ILE A 176 -8.15 9.16 -14.62
N GLU A 177 -7.01 8.83 -14.02
CA GLU A 177 -6.14 7.73 -14.42
C GLU A 177 -5.92 6.82 -13.22
N THR A 178 -5.87 5.51 -13.46
CA THR A 178 -5.59 4.50 -12.43
C THR A 178 -4.38 3.68 -12.84
N THR A 179 -3.57 3.31 -11.85
CA THR A 179 -2.38 2.47 -12.02
C THR A 179 -2.37 1.40 -10.93
N ASP A 180 -1.64 0.32 -11.20
CA ASP A 180 -1.35 -0.70 -10.18
C ASP A 180 -0.48 -0.11 -9.05
N PRO A 181 -0.57 -0.61 -7.79
CA PRO A 181 0.27 -0.16 -6.68
C PRO A 181 1.78 -0.23 -6.95
N THR A 182 2.23 -1.10 -7.83
CA THR A 182 3.63 -1.22 -8.26
C THR A 182 4.06 -0.12 -9.22
N GLY A 183 3.12 0.47 -9.97
CA GLY A 183 3.37 1.54 -10.93
C GLY A 183 4.00 2.78 -10.28
N GLU A 184 4.81 3.49 -11.05
CA GLU A 184 5.27 4.83 -10.67
C GLU A 184 4.13 5.81 -10.92
N ILE A 185 3.95 6.74 -10.00
CA ILE A 185 2.98 7.82 -10.13
C ILE A 185 3.77 9.11 -10.25
N GLU A 186 3.70 9.74 -11.42
CA GLU A 186 4.39 10.99 -11.77
C GLU A 186 3.64 12.24 -11.29
#